data_AF-A0AAW1I4V8-F1
#
_entry.id   AF-A0AAW1I4V8-F1
#
_cell.length_a   1.000
_cell.length_b   1.000
_cell.length_c   1.000
_cell.angle_alpha   90.00
_cell.angle_beta   90.00
_cell.angle_gamma   90.00
#
_symmetry.space_group_name_H-M   'P 1'
#
loop_
_entity.id
_entity.type
_entity.pdbx_description
1 polymer ?
#
loop_
_entity_poly.entity_id
_entity_poly.type
_entity_poly.pdbx_seq_one_letter_code
_entity_poly.pdbx_strand_id
1 'polypeptide(L)'
;MHESPKSMPPPSADSVHVLLKQALHADDRPFLLECLGNQDNKVITNSVSQLSAADIFKLLDSLISIIQLRGAVLVCALPWLRSLLLQHSSVIISQDSSLKALNSLYHVPLVWY
;
A
#
# COMPACT_ATOMS: atom_id res chain seq x y z
N MET A 1 -39.89 2.08 -17.04
CA MET A 1 -38.42 2.02 -17.21
C MET A 1 -37.80 2.15 -15.81
N HIS A 2 -37.53 1.04 -15.12
CA HIS A 2 -36.86 1.05 -13.81
C HIS A 2 -35.39 0.72 -14.04
N GLU A 3 -34.52 1.72 -13.91
CA GLU A 3 -33.08 1.60 -14.07
C GLU A 3 -32.52 0.87 -12.83
N SER A 4 -32.13 -0.40 -12.98
CA SER A 4 -31.39 -1.14 -11.94
C SER A 4 -30.09 -0.41 -11.60
N PRO A 5 -29.68 -0.35 -10.32
CA PRO A 5 -28.38 0.19 -9.96
C PRO A 5 -27.31 -0.68 -10.63
N LYS A 6 -26.61 -0.10 -11.61
CA LYS A 6 -25.46 -0.74 -12.27
C LYS A 6 -24.46 -1.09 -11.17
N SER A 7 -24.34 -2.38 -10.90
CA SER A 7 -23.24 -2.93 -10.11
C SER A 7 -21.95 -2.43 -10.75
N MET A 8 -21.31 -1.43 -10.14
CA MET A 8 -19.99 -0.98 -10.57
C MET A 8 -19.10 -2.22 -10.54
N PRO A 9 -18.46 -2.59 -11.66
CA PRO A 9 -17.47 -3.65 -11.62
C PRO A 9 -16.44 -3.27 -10.56
N PRO A 10 -15.94 -4.21 -9.75
CA PRO A 10 -14.82 -3.92 -8.87
C PRO A 10 -13.75 -3.24 -9.73
N PRO A 11 -13.10 -2.16 -9.25
CA PRO A 11 -12.09 -1.47 -10.03
C PRO A 11 -11.12 -2.53 -10.54
N SER A 12 -11.08 -2.70 -11.86
CA SER A 12 -10.20 -3.67 -12.50
C SER A 12 -8.80 -3.49 -11.95
N ALA A 13 -8.01 -4.55 -11.83
CA ALA A 13 -6.67 -4.49 -11.26
C ALA A 13 -5.77 -3.40 -11.93
N ASP A 14 -6.07 -3.07 -13.19
CA ASP A 14 -5.46 -1.95 -13.92
C ASP A 14 -5.83 -0.57 -13.35
N SER A 15 -7.07 -0.37 -12.94
CA SER A 15 -7.50 0.87 -12.28
C SER A 15 -6.79 1.06 -10.94
N VAL A 16 -6.60 0.01 -10.14
CA VAL A 16 -6.01 0.15 -8.80
C VAL A 16 -4.55 0.59 -8.85
N HIS A 17 -3.75 0.16 -9.84
CA HIS A 17 -2.37 0.65 -9.98
C HIS A 17 -2.33 2.13 -10.37
N VAL A 18 -3.24 2.56 -11.25
CA VAL A 18 -3.33 3.96 -11.69
C VAL A 18 -3.73 4.84 -10.50
N LEU A 19 -4.76 4.43 -9.76
CA LEU A 19 -5.24 5.14 -8.59
C LEU A 19 -4.16 5.22 -7.50
N LEU A 20 -3.43 4.13 -7.27
CA LEU A 20 -2.32 4.10 -6.32
C LEU A 20 -1.22 5.10 -6.70
N LYS A 21 -0.80 5.12 -7.97
CA LYS A 21 0.18 6.10 -8.44
C LYS A 21 -0.32 7.53 -8.30
N GLN A 22 -1.58 7.77 -8.64
CA GLN A 22 -2.20 9.09 -8.49
C GLN A 22 -2.21 9.53 -7.03
N ALA A 23 -2.64 8.67 -6.10
CA ALA A 23 -2.62 8.95 -4.68
C ALA A 23 -1.21 9.28 -4.16
N LEU A 24 -0.20 8.50 -4.58
CA LEU A 24 1.20 8.71 -4.23
C LEU A 24 1.80 10.00 -4.82
N HIS A 25 1.31 10.45 -5.97
CA HIS A 25 1.80 11.67 -6.62
C HIS A 25 1.07 12.92 -6.11
N ALA A 26 -0.20 12.79 -5.73
CA ALA A 26 -1.00 13.86 -5.16
C ALA A 26 -0.80 14.05 -3.64
N ASP A 27 -0.03 13.18 -2.97
CA ASP A 27 0.06 13.09 -1.50
C ASP A 27 -1.31 12.92 -0.82
N ASP A 28 -2.27 12.32 -1.55
CA ASP A 28 -3.66 12.23 -1.14
C ASP A 28 -3.86 11.01 -0.25
N ARG A 29 -3.58 11.17 1.04
CA ARG A 29 -3.66 10.12 2.07
C ARG A 29 -5.03 9.42 2.16
N PRO A 30 -6.18 10.12 2.19
CA PRO A 30 -7.47 9.42 2.22
C PRO A 30 -7.70 8.59 0.95
N PHE A 31 -7.25 9.06 -0.21
CA PHE A 31 -7.35 8.29 -1.44
C PHE A 31 -6.39 7.09 -1.48
N LEU A 32 -5.19 7.25 -0.91
CA LEU A 32 -4.24 6.14 -0.71
C LEU A 32 -4.84 5.06 0.19
N LEU A 33 -5.53 5.45 1.25
CA LEU A 33 -6.21 4.52 2.16
C LEU A 33 -7.36 3.77 1.49
N GLU A 34 -8.11 4.42 0.61
CA GLU A 34 -9.13 3.77 -0.21
C GLU A 34 -8.51 2.71 -1.13
N CYS A 35 -7.37 3.02 -1.76
CA CYS A 35 -6.61 2.05 -2.56
C CYS A 35 -6.12 0.87 -1.71
N LEU A 36 -5.57 1.15 -0.52
CA LEU A 36 -5.09 0.13 0.43
C LEU A 36 -6.22 -0.76 0.97
N GLY A 37 -7.46 -0.28 0.93
CA GLY A 37 -8.65 -1.06 1.28
C GLY A 37 -8.87 -2.28 0.38
N ASN A 38 -8.24 -2.32 -0.80
CA ASN A 38 -8.24 -3.53 -1.62
C ASN A 38 -7.30 -4.59 -1.03
N GLN A 39 -7.89 -5.65 -0.48
CA GLN A 39 -7.18 -6.79 0.12
C GLN A 39 -6.99 -7.98 -0.82
N ASP A 40 -7.35 -7.85 -2.11
CA ASP A 40 -7.13 -8.91 -3.09
C ASP A 40 -5.63 -9.03 -3.41
N ASN A 41 -5.02 -10.14 -2.97
CA ASN A 41 -3.58 -10.37 -3.14
C ASN A 41 -3.13 -10.28 -4.59
N LYS A 42 -3.95 -10.71 -5.57
CA LYS A 42 -3.56 -10.63 -6.99
C LYS A 42 -3.52 -9.17 -7.46
N VAL A 43 -4.48 -8.37 -7.04
CA VAL A 43 -4.50 -6.93 -7.35
C VAL A 43 -3.34 -6.21 -6.69
N ILE A 44 -3.03 -6.50 -5.42
CA ILE A 44 -1.90 -5.91 -4.69
C ILE A 44 -0.59 -6.23 -5.42
N THR A 45 -0.33 -7.53 -5.69
CA THR A 45 0.90 -7.98 -6.33
C THR A 45 1.05 -7.42 -7.75
N ASN A 46 -0.02 -7.35 -8.54
CA ASN A 46 0.01 -6.74 -9.87
C ASN A 46 0.30 -5.23 -9.77
N SER A 47 -0.38 -4.52 -8.86
CA SER A 47 -0.21 -3.07 -8.70
C SER A 47 1.21 -2.72 -8.27
N VAL A 48 1.75 -3.46 -7.29
CA VAL A 48 3.11 -3.27 -6.77
C VAL A 48 4.19 -3.64 -7.81
N SER A 49 3.95 -4.62 -8.67
CA SER A 49 4.84 -4.95 -9.79
C SER A 49 5.00 -3.82 -10.79
N GLN A 50 3.98 -2.99 -10.97
CA GLN A 50 3.96 -1.91 -11.97
C GLN A 50 4.48 -0.56 -11.44
N LEU A 51 4.92 -0.52 -10.18
CA LEU A 51 5.49 0.68 -9.58
C LEU A 51 6.91 0.94 -10.08
N SER A 52 7.24 2.22 -10.28
CA SER A 52 8.63 2.63 -10.53
C SER A 52 9.43 2.62 -9.22
N ALA A 53 10.77 2.62 -9.31
CA ALA A 53 11.63 2.71 -8.13
C ALA A 53 11.29 3.89 -7.22
N ALA A 54 10.98 5.06 -7.79
CA ALA A 54 10.59 6.25 -7.02
C ALA A 54 9.25 6.06 -6.30
N ASP A 55 8.26 5.45 -6.95
CA ASP A 55 6.94 5.20 -6.37
C ASP A 55 7.01 4.15 -5.25
N ILE A 56 7.91 3.17 -5.36
CA ILE A 56 8.16 2.14 -4.33
C ILE A 56 8.58 2.80 -3.01
N PHE A 57 9.53 3.73 -3.05
CA PHE A 57 9.98 4.42 -1.83
C PHE A 57 8.91 5.33 -1.24
N LYS A 58 8.16 6.06 -2.08
CA LYS A 58 7.01 6.87 -1.62
C LYS A 58 5.94 6.02 -0.95
N LEU A 59 5.64 4.86 -1.53
CA LEU A 59 4.67 3.92 -0.98
C LEU A 59 5.19 3.33 0.33
N LEU A 60 6.46 2.96 0.41
CA LEU A 60 7.08 2.45 1.63
C LEU A 60 6.97 3.46 2.79
N ASP A 61 7.35 4.72 2.54
CA ASP A 61 7.27 5.79 3.55
C ASP A 61 5.82 6.02 4.01
N SER A 62 4.89 6.08 3.05
CA SER A 62 3.46 6.22 3.34
C SER A 62 2.91 5.05 4.16
N LEU A 63 3.27 3.81 3.80
CA LEU A 63 2.87 2.61 4.54
C LEU A 63 3.42 2.62 5.97
N ILE A 64 4.69 2.98 6.16
CA ILE A 64 5.31 3.10 7.48
C ILE A 64 4.57 4.13 8.33
N SER A 65 4.28 5.31 7.76
CA SER A 65 3.51 6.36 8.42
C SER A 65 2.11 5.89 8.82
N ILE A 66 1.40 5.18 7.92
CA ILE A 66 0.07 4.63 8.18
C ILE A 66 0.10 3.55 9.27
N ILE A 67 1.10 2.67 9.27
CA ILE A 67 1.25 1.63 10.28
C ILE A 67 1.53 2.23 11.66
N GLN A 68 2.30 3.34 11.71
CA GLN A 68 2.56 4.06 12.95
C GLN A 68 1.31 4.73 13.54
N LEU A 69 0.33 5.11 12.71
CA LEU A 69 -0.90 5.78 13.16
C LEU A 69 -1.83 4.89 14.02
N ARG A 70 -1.57 3.57 14.12
CA ARG A 70 -2.33 2.55 14.88
C ARG A 70 -3.82 2.42 14.48
N GLY A 71 -4.39 1.20 14.59
CA GLY A 71 -5.82 0.94 14.38
C GLY A 71 -6.14 0.04 13.18
N ALA A 72 -7.40 0.03 12.73
CA ALA A 72 -7.91 -0.84 11.66
C ALA A 72 -7.16 -0.68 10.32
N VAL A 73 -6.57 0.49 10.11
CA VAL A 73 -5.77 0.85 8.93
C VAL A 73 -4.53 -0.03 8.76
N LEU A 74 -4.02 -0.59 9.88
CA LEU A 74 -2.92 -1.55 9.88
C LEU A 74 -3.24 -2.81 9.08
N VAL A 75 -4.47 -3.32 9.21
CA VAL A 75 -4.92 -4.54 8.54
C VAL A 75 -4.92 -4.36 7.02
N CYS A 76 -5.21 -3.14 6.55
CA CYS A 76 -5.14 -2.78 5.13
C CYS A 76 -3.70 -2.54 4.67
N ALA A 77 -2.84 -1.90 5.47
CA ALA A 77 -1.47 -1.57 5.06
C ALA A 77 -0.50 -2.77 5.03
N LEU A 78 -0.69 -3.76 5.92
CA LEU A 78 0.20 -4.93 6.03
C LEU A 78 0.33 -5.78 4.75
N PRO A 79 -0.76 -6.20 4.07
CA PRO A 79 -0.62 -7.01 2.85
C PRO A 79 0.10 -6.26 1.72
N TRP A 80 -0.04 -4.94 1.66
CA TRP A 80 0.69 -4.09 0.72
C TRP A 80 2.18 -4.01 1.05
N LEU A 81 2.52 -3.78 2.33
CA LEU A 81 3.92 -3.80 2.79
C LEU A 81 4.58 -5.14 2.50
N ARG A 82 3.88 -6.26 2.75
CA ARG A 82 4.37 -7.60 2.47
C ARG A 82 4.65 -7.80 0.98
N SER A 83 3.72 -7.42 0.10
CA SER A 83 3.91 -7.55 -1.36
C SER A 83 5.09 -6.70 -1.84
N LEU A 84 5.21 -5.48 -1.32
CA LEU A 84 6.32 -4.56 -1.63
C LEU A 84 7.68 -5.18 -1.26
N LEU A 85 7.79 -5.74 -0.05
CA LEU A 85 9.01 -6.42 0.40
C LEU A 85 9.31 -7.68 -0.41
N LEU A 86 8.30 -8.49 -0.72
CA LEU A 86 8.51 -9.72 -1.50
C LEU A 86 8.98 -9.45 -2.92
N GLN A 87 8.46 -8.40 -3.57
CA GLN A 87 8.76 -8.09 -4.97
C GLN A 87 10.01 -7.22 -5.13
N HIS A 88 10.26 -6.31 -4.19
CA HIS A 88 11.30 -5.28 -4.33
C HIS A 88 12.33 -5.31 -3.19
N SER A 89 12.45 -6.43 -2.46
CA SER A 89 13.43 -6.60 -1.35
C SER A 89 14.83 -6.13 -1.71
N SER A 90 15.34 -6.48 -2.91
CA SER A 90 16.67 -6.09 -3.36
C SER A 90 16.85 -4.56 -3.41
N VAL A 91 15.83 -3.83 -3.88
CA VAL A 91 15.83 -2.36 -3.98
C VAL A 91 15.69 -1.71 -2.60
N ILE A 92 14.84 -2.28 -1.75
CA ILE A 92 14.56 -1.77 -0.40
C ILE A 92 15.76 -1.99 0.53
N ILE A 93 16.36 -3.18 0.50
CA ILE A 93 17.51 -3.56 1.34
C ILE A 93 18.78 -2.79 0.93
N SER A 94 18.91 -2.43 -0.35
CA SER A 94 20.06 -1.65 -0.84
C SER A 94 20.09 -0.21 -0.29
N GLN A 95 19.02 0.25 0.37
CA GLN A 95 18.95 1.59 0.93
C GLN A 95 18.90 1.57 2.47
N ASP A 96 19.94 2.12 3.09
CA ASP A 96 20.12 2.13 4.55
C ASP A 96 18.94 2.81 5.30
N SER A 97 18.41 3.89 4.74
CA SER A 97 17.24 4.61 5.28
C SER A 97 15.99 3.73 5.37
N SER A 98 15.77 2.88 4.36
CA SER A 98 14.61 1.97 4.30
C SER A 98 14.74 0.88 5.36
N LEU A 99 15.94 0.32 5.54
CA LEU A 99 16.21 -0.66 6.60
C LEU A 99 16.02 -0.07 8.00
N LYS A 100 16.49 1.14 8.24
CA LYS A 100 16.33 1.82 9.54
C LYS A 100 14.85 2.09 9.87
N ALA A 101 14.06 2.49 8.87
CA ALA A 101 12.63 2.73 9.03
C ALA A 101 11.86 1.43 9.30
N LEU A 102 12.16 0.35 8.59
CA LEU A 102 11.59 -0.99 8.85
C LEU A 102 11.96 -1.51 10.25
N ASN A 103 13.21 -1.31 10.67
CA ASN A 103 13.66 -1.75 12.01
C ASN A 103 12.97 -0.96 13.13
N SER A 104 12.72 0.33 12.90
CA SER A 104 11.94 1.16 13.83
C SER A 104 10.48 0.67 13.95
N LEU A 105 9.92 0.09 12.87
CA LEU A 105 8.60 -0.53 12.87
C LEU A 105 8.54 -1.80 13.73
N TYR A 106 9.60 -2.63 13.68
CA TYR A 106 9.72 -3.84 14.50
C TYR A 106 9.84 -3.54 16.00
N HIS A 107 10.51 -2.43 16.33
CA HIS A 107 10.65 -1.97 17.71
C HIS A 107 9.36 -1.38 18.31
N VAL A 108 8.27 -1.25 17.55
CA VAL A 108 6.97 -0.86 18.11
C VAL A 108 6.48 -2.02 18.99
N PRO A 109 6.40 -1.84 20.32
CA PRO A 109 6.02 -2.92 21.21
C PRO A 109 4.62 -3.43 20.86
N LEU A 110 4.53 -4.72 20.54
CA LEU A 110 3.32 -5.55 20.36
C LEU A 110 2.46 -5.67 21.64
N VAL A 111 2.53 -4.69 22.54
CA VAL A 111 1.66 -4.62 23.70
C VAL A 111 0.38 -3.95 23.22
N TRP A 112 -0.53 -4.72 22.64
CA TRP A 112 -2.00 -4.62 22.71
C TRP A 112 -2.59 -5.82 21.95
N TYR A 113 -2.52 -7.00 22.56
CA TYR A 113 -3.53 -8.06 22.41
C TYR A 113 -4.13 -8.31 23.79
#